data_AF-A0AAU9EWC3-F1
#
_entry.id   AF-A0AAU9EWC3-F1
#
_cell.length_a   1.000
_cell.length_b   1.000
_cell.length_c   1.000
_cell.angle_alpha   90.00
_cell.angle_beta   90.00
_cell.angle_gamma   90.00
#
_symmetry.space_group_name_H-M   'P 1'
#
loop_
_entity.id
_entity.type
_entity.pdbx_description
1 polymer ?
#
loop_
_entity_poly.entity_id
_entity_poly.type
_entity_poly.pdbx_seq_one_letter_code
_entity_poly.pdbx_strand_id
1 'polypeptide(L)'
;MFEVFDKPYADPVPLPLINSAWPIATIIALYLLFVLKLGGQFMSKYEALQLRGVLKVYNIGQVLYNTFMLIWGIHLIFVDRPYNLSCITSLPQDHPLKTSERTLSYLYHLNKLLDLMDTVFFVLRKKQRQITFLHVFHHVFMAVTTHILIRFYGHGGHVYFICMFNVLVHIVMYGYYYASSQSRNVQESLWWKKYLTLTQLLQFMMMFLHCAYTYFQPNCNASRGVIYLICTMSAFMFVMFTKFYINTYIRSKKVRPKGKAH
;
A
#
# COMPACT_ATOMS: atom_id res chain seq x y z
N MET A 1 -2.43 30.09 -9.93
CA MET A 1 -2.19 29.14 -8.81
C MET A 1 -3.04 27.87 -8.90
N PHE A 2 -4.16 27.83 -9.64
CA PHE A 2 -4.97 26.62 -9.84
C PHE A 2 -4.84 25.94 -11.24
N GLU A 3 -3.98 26.43 -12.12
CA GLU A 3 -3.79 25.91 -13.50
C GLU A 3 -3.45 24.41 -13.58
N VAL A 4 -2.95 23.82 -12.49
CA VAL A 4 -2.69 22.38 -12.41
C VAL A 4 -3.97 21.53 -12.47
N PHE A 5 -5.11 22.09 -12.02
CA PHE A 5 -6.41 21.43 -12.07
C PHE A 5 -7.03 21.47 -13.47
N ASP A 6 -6.62 22.44 -14.30
CA ASP A 6 -7.09 22.62 -15.68
C ASP A 6 -6.36 21.72 -16.69
N LYS A 7 -5.24 21.08 -16.29
CA LYS A 7 -4.55 20.11 -17.16
C LYS A 7 -5.48 18.96 -17.51
N PRO A 8 -5.55 18.51 -18.77
CA PRO A 8 -6.35 17.34 -19.11
C PRO A 8 -5.84 16.09 -18.37
N TYR A 9 -6.74 15.12 -18.19
CA TYR A 9 -6.38 13.82 -17.63
C TYR A 9 -5.46 13.07 -18.61
N ALA A 10 -4.46 12.36 -18.08
CA ALA A 10 -3.56 11.56 -18.91
C ALA A 10 -4.28 10.41 -19.62
N ASP A 11 -5.38 9.92 -19.05
CA ASP A 11 -6.31 8.99 -19.68
C ASP A 11 -7.69 9.66 -19.77
N PRO A 12 -8.30 9.75 -20.96
CA PRO A 12 -9.56 10.48 -21.14
C PRO A 12 -10.78 9.70 -20.62
N VAL A 13 -10.65 8.41 -20.30
CA VAL A 13 -11.77 7.58 -19.86
C VAL A 13 -12.07 7.85 -18.39
N PRO A 14 -13.26 8.38 -18.08
CA PRO A 14 -13.61 8.72 -16.70
C PRO A 14 -13.89 7.46 -15.87
N LEU A 15 -13.36 7.42 -14.65
CA LEU A 15 -13.63 6.39 -13.64
C LEU A 15 -14.07 7.04 -12.31
N PRO A 16 -15.02 6.42 -11.58
CA PRO A 16 -15.46 6.93 -10.28
C PRO A 16 -14.27 7.19 -9.34
N LEU A 17 -14.37 8.20 -8.45
CA LEU A 17 -13.33 8.62 -7.50
C LEU A 17 -12.01 9.14 -8.08
N ILE A 18 -11.75 8.96 -9.38
CA ILE A 18 -10.53 9.44 -10.05
C ILE A 18 -10.80 10.69 -10.88
N ASN A 19 -12.03 10.89 -11.36
CA ASN A 19 -12.45 12.03 -12.19
C ASN A 19 -12.32 13.42 -11.55
N SER A 20 -11.98 13.50 -10.27
CA SER A 20 -11.70 14.76 -9.60
C SER A 20 -10.79 14.49 -8.40
N ALA A 21 -10.00 15.49 -8.00
CA ALA A 21 -9.21 15.44 -6.78
C ALA A 21 -10.09 15.59 -5.51
N TRP A 22 -11.28 16.18 -5.64
CA TRP A 22 -12.15 16.49 -4.50
C TRP A 22 -12.59 15.25 -3.71
N PRO A 23 -13.08 14.15 -4.33
CA PRO A 23 -13.43 12.94 -3.59
C PRO A 23 -12.29 12.40 -2.71
N ILE A 24 -11.07 12.32 -3.26
CA ILE A 24 -9.92 11.82 -2.50
C ILE A 24 -9.52 12.80 -1.40
N ALA A 25 -9.50 14.10 -1.68
CA ALA A 25 -9.23 15.11 -0.67
C ALA A 25 -10.23 15.04 0.49
N THR A 26 -11.52 14.89 0.20
CA THR A 26 -12.58 14.74 1.21
C THR A 26 -12.41 13.45 2.01
N ILE A 27 -12.19 12.30 1.36
CA ILE A 27 -11.97 11.02 2.04
C ILE A 27 -10.77 11.12 2.99
N ILE A 28 -9.64 11.67 2.54
CA ILE A 28 -8.43 11.81 3.35
C ILE A 28 -8.63 12.79 4.50
N ALA A 29 -9.32 13.92 4.27
CA ALA A 29 -9.62 14.89 5.32
C ALA A 29 -10.51 14.27 6.41
N LEU A 30 -11.58 13.57 6.03
CA LEU A 30 -12.47 12.87 6.96
C LEU A 30 -11.74 11.76 7.71
N TYR A 31 -10.92 10.99 7.01
CA TYR A 31 -10.09 9.94 7.59
C TYR A 31 -9.13 10.50 8.65
N LEU A 32 -8.38 11.56 8.34
CA LEU A 32 -7.44 12.19 9.28
C LEU A 32 -8.17 12.80 10.47
N LEU A 33 -9.29 13.48 10.23
CA LEU A 33 -10.13 14.05 11.27
C LEU A 33 -10.63 12.97 12.24
N PHE A 34 -11.07 11.83 11.70
CA PHE A 34 -11.50 10.68 12.50
C PHE A 34 -10.35 10.05 13.28
N VAL A 35 -9.25 9.68 12.61
CA VAL A 35 -8.16 8.91 13.23
C VAL A 35 -7.37 9.72 14.26
N LEU A 36 -7.18 11.03 14.02
CA LEU A 36 -6.35 11.88 14.90
C LEU A 36 -7.15 12.60 15.99
N LYS A 37 -8.45 12.83 15.80
CA LYS A 37 -9.26 13.60 16.76
C LYS A 37 -10.56 12.91 17.13
N LEU A 38 -11.53 12.85 16.22
CA LEU A 38 -12.92 12.52 16.55
C LEU A 38 -13.08 11.08 17.06
N GLY A 39 -12.39 10.12 16.43
CA GLY A 39 -12.51 8.72 16.79
C GLY A 39 -11.95 8.42 18.18
N GLY A 40 -10.86 9.07 18.59
CA GLY A 40 -10.33 8.98 19.95
C GLY A 40 -11.27 9.58 21.00
N GLN A 41 -11.86 10.75 20.71
CA GLN A 41 -12.84 11.41 21.57
C GLN A 41 -14.16 10.65 21.68
N PHE A 42 -14.61 10.04 20.58
CA PHE A 42 -15.81 9.20 20.57
C PHE A 42 -15.56 7.94 21.39
N MET A 43 -14.47 7.22 21.11
CA MET A 43 -14.14 5.98 21.80
C MET A 43 -13.75 6.18 23.26
N SER A 44 -13.41 7.39 23.73
CA SER A 44 -13.16 7.61 25.16
C SER A 44 -14.40 7.35 26.01
N LYS A 45 -15.60 7.53 25.44
CA LYS A 45 -16.90 7.31 26.09
C LYS A 45 -17.41 5.87 26.05
N TYR A 46 -16.82 5.02 25.20
CA TYR A 46 -17.26 3.64 24.98
C TYR A 46 -16.17 2.64 25.31
N GLU A 47 -16.54 1.38 25.55
CA GLU A 47 -15.55 0.30 25.67
C GLU A 47 -14.95 -0.08 24.30
N ALA A 48 -13.82 -0.81 24.31
CA ALA A 48 -13.18 -1.25 23.08
C ALA A 48 -14.07 -2.28 22.35
N LEU A 49 -14.39 -2.02 21.07
CA LEU A 49 -15.27 -2.90 20.30
C LEU A 49 -14.61 -4.25 19.97
N GLN A 50 -15.35 -5.35 20.15
CA GLN A 50 -14.88 -6.71 19.83
C GLN A 50 -15.11 -7.04 18.36
N LEU A 51 -14.34 -6.41 17.47
CA LEU A 51 -14.47 -6.55 16.01
C LEU A 51 -13.81 -7.82 15.42
N ARG A 52 -13.74 -8.94 16.16
CA ARG A 52 -13.01 -10.13 15.70
C ARG A 52 -13.57 -10.71 14.40
N GLY A 53 -14.89 -10.86 14.31
CA GLY A 53 -15.56 -11.37 13.10
C GLY A 53 -15.34 -10.44 11.90
N VAL A 54 -15.55 -9.14 12.08
CA VAL A 54 -15.34 -8.11 11.05
C VAL A 54 -13.90 -8.14 10.55
N LEU A 55 -12.91 -8.21 11.45
CA LEU A 55 -11.50 -8.28 11.06
C LEU A 55 -11.15 -9.58 10.33
N LYS A 56 -11.75 -10.71 10.68
CA LYS A 56 -11.54 -11.97 9.94
C LYS A 56 -12.02 -11.82 8.50
N VAL A 57 -13.25 -11.34 8.31
CA VAL A 57 -13.83 -11.12 6.97
C VAL A 57 -13.02 -10.10 6.18
N TYR A 58 -12.67 -8.98 6.80
CA TYR A 58 -11.88 -7.93 6.16
C TYR A 58 -10.49 -8.42 5.74
N ASN A 59 -9.76 -9.12 6.63
CA ASN A 59 -8.42 -9.61 6.30
C ASN A 59 -8.46 -10.71 5.22
N ILE A 60 -9.43 -11.63 5.24
CA ILE A 60 -9.62 -12.60 4.14
C ILE A 60 -9.96 -11.87 2.86
N GLY A 61 -10.89 -10.91 2.91
CA GLY A 61 -11.28 -10.11 1.75
C GLY A 61 -10.07 -9.41 1.12
N GLN A 62 -9.21 -8.81 1.95
CA GLN A 62 -7.95 -8.20 1.50
C GLN A 62 -7.00 -9.22 0.89
N VAL A 63 -6.84 -10.41 1.48
CA VAL A 63 -6.02 -11.49 0.90
C VAL A 63 -6.55 -11.88 -0.49
N LEU A 64 -7.85 -12.15 -0.60
CA LEU A 64 -8.48 -12.56 -1.86
C LEU A 64 -8.40 -11.45 -2.93
N TYR A 65 -8.68 -10.21 -2.54
CA TYR A 65 -8.63 -9.05 -3.43
C TYR A 65 -7.22 -8.82 -3.97
N ASN A 66 -6.20 -8.85 -3.11
CA ASN A 66 -4.81 -8.72 -3.54
C ASN A 66 -4.36 -9.93 -4.37
N THR A 67 -4.80 -11.14 -4.04
CA THR A 67 -4.48 -12.35 -4.82
C THR A 67 -5.06 -12.28 -6.23
N PHE A 68 -6.32 -11.84 -6.34
CA PHE A 68 -6.98 -11.63 -7.62
C PHE A 68 -6.21 -10.61 -8.49
N MET A 69 -5.88 -9.45 -7.93
CA MET A 69 -5.07 -8.45 -8.64
C MET A 69 -3.70 -8.97 -9.03
N LEU A 70 -3.04 -9.77 -8.19
CA LEU A 70 -1.73 -10.33 -8.49
C LEU A 70 -1.80 -11.35 -9.63
N ILE A 71 -2.78 -12.26 -9.62
CA ILE A 71 -2.94 -13.28 -10.66
C ILE A 71 -3.25 -12.62 -12.00
N TRP A 72 -4.21 -11.70 -12.04
CA TRP A 72 -4.52 -10.94 -13.25
C TRP A 72 -3.32 -10.08 -13.68
N GLY A 73 -2.59 -9.55 -12.69
CA GLY A 73 -1.31 -8.86 -12.82
C GLY A 73 -0.27 -9.63 -13.64
N ILE A 74 0.02 -10.84 -13.15
CA ILE A 74 0.98 -11.79 -13.71
C ILE A 74 0.52 -12.25 -15.10
N HIS A 75 -0.76 -12.56 -15.28
CA HIS A 75 -1.30 -12.95 -16.58
C HIS A 75 -1.04 -11.87 -17.62
N LEU A 76 -1.37 -10.61 -17.30
CA LEU A 76 -1.17 -9.50 -18.22
C LEU A 76 0.30 -9.34 -18.62
N ILE A 77 1.24 -9.41 -17.67
CA ILE A 77 2.67 -9.18 -17.98
C ILE A 77 3.34 -10.38 -18.66
N PHE A 78 3.08 -11.59 -18.19
CA PHE A 78 3.88 -12.77 -18.56
C PHE A 78 3.19 -13.70 -19.56
N VAL A 79 1.86 -13.67 -19.64
CA VAL A 79 1.07 -14.47 -20.60
C VAL A 79 0.73 -13.63 -21.82
N ASP A 80 0.04 -12.51 -21.62
CA ASP A 80 -0.37 -11.63 -22.73
C ASP A 80 0.81 -10.83 -23.30
N ARG A 81 1.83 -10.57 -22.46
CA ARG A 81 3.11 -9.91 -22.81
C ARG A 81 2.98 -8.62 -23.64
N PRO A 82 2.13 -7.65 -23.26
CA PRO A 82 2.01 -6.40 -24.02
C PRO A 82 3.11 -5.39 -23.70
N TYR A 83 3.96 -5.67 -22.70
CA TYR A 83 5.03 -4.77 -22.26
C TYR A 83 6.41 -5.30 -22.64
N ASN A 84 7.31 -4.37 -22.96
CA ASN A 84 8.74 -4.64 -22.96
C ASN A 84 9.26 -4.59 -21.52
N LEU A 85 9.75 -5.72 -20.99
CA LEU A 85 10.22 -5.80 -19.59
C LEU A 85 11.45 -4.92 -19.32
N SER A 86 12.23 -4.57 -20.34
CA SER A 86 13.33 -3.61 -20.19
C SER A 86 12.80 -2.19 -19.97
N CYS A 87 11.71 -1.80 -20.63
CA CYS A 87 11.09 -0.49 -20.48
C CYS A 87 9.57 -0.60 -20.48
N ILE A 88 8.98 -0.64 -19.27
CA ILE A 88 7.54 -0.79 -19.09
C ILE A 88 6.90 0.60 -19.17
N THR A 89 6.30 0.93 -20.31
CA THR A 89 5.50 2.15 -20.51
C THR A 89 4.02 1.81 -20.54
N SER A 90 3.17 2.81 -20.26
CA SER A 90 1.71 2.65 -20.35
C SER A 90 1.30 2.28 -21.76
N LEU A 91 0.29 1.42 -21.88
CA LEU A 91 -0.22 1.00 -23.19
C LEU A 91 -0.87 2.18 -23.94
N PRO A 92 -0.76 2.21 -25.28
CA PRO A 92 -1.53 3.12 -26.12
C PRO A 92 -3.05 3.02 -25.89
N GLN A 93 -3.79 4.09 -26.17
CA GLN A 93 -5.23 4.14 -25.90
C GLN A 93 -6.06 3.15 -26.76
N ASP A 94 -5.59 2.88 -27.96
CA ASP A 94 -6.16 1.96 -28.94
C ASP A 94 -5.77 0.48 -28.70
N HIS A 95 -4.86 0.22 -27.76
CA HIS A 95 -4.41 -1.14 -27.49
C HIS A 95 -5.53 -2.01 -26.87
N PRO A 96 -5.75 -3.26 -27.34
CA PRO A 96 -6.87 -4.09 -26.87
C PRO A 96 -6.84 -4.37 -25.35
N LEU A 97 -5.64 -4.44 -24.78
CA LEU A 97 -5.45 -4.67 -23.33
C LEU A 97 -5.43 -3.38 -22.48
N LYS A 98 -5.65 -2.20 -23.09
CA LYS A 98 -5.65 -0.92 -22.36
C LYS A 98 -6.73 -0.89 -21.28
N THR A 99 -7.90 -1.44 -21.57
CA THR A 99 -9.00 -1.51 -20.60
C THR A 99 -8.61 -2.37 -19.40
N SER A 100 -7.92 -3.50 -19.59
CA SER A 100 -7.42 -4.34 -18.50
C SER A 100 -6.38 -3.61 -17.64
N GLU A 101 -5.44 -2.90 -18.27
CA GLU A 101 -4.44 -2.06 -17.58
C GLU A 101 -5.12 -0.97 -16.72
N ARG A 102 -6.16 -0.33 -17.28
CA ARG A 102 -6.97 0.69 -16.61
C ARG A 102 -7.71 0.11 -15.42
N THR A 103 -8.41 -1.01 -15.60
CA THR A 103 -9.18 -1.67 -14.54
C THR A 103 -8.28 -2.10 -13.39
N LEU A 104 -7.13 -2.70 -13.64
CA LEU A 104 -6.24 -3.12 -12.56
C LEU A 104 -5.62 -1.94 -11.80
N SER A 105 -5.23 -0.88 -12.50
CA SER A 105 -4.74 0.35 -11.87
C SER A 105 -5.82 0.99 -10.99
N TYR A 106 -7.07 0.97 -11.45
CA TYR A 106 -8.23 1.43 -10.69
C TYR A 106 -8.50 0.57 -9.45
N LEU A 107 -8.49 -0.76 -9.59
CA LEU A 107 -8.67 -1.70 -8.49
C LEU A 107 -7.58 -1.54 -7.42
N TYR A 108 -6.34 -1.25 -7.83
CA TYR A 108 -5.25 -0.94 -6.90
C TYR A 108 -5.48 0.37 -6.15
N HIS A 109 -5.96 1.41 -6.83
CA HIS A 109 -6.32 2.68 -6.17
C HIS A 109 -7.43 2.46 -5.13
N LEU A 110 -8.50 1.74 -5.48
CA LEU A 110 -9.55 1.36 -4.53
C LEU A 110 -9.01 0.55 -3.37
N ASN A 111 -8.08 -0.38 -3.61
CA ASN A 111 -7.44 -1.14 -2.55
C ASN A 111 -6.74 -0.23 -1.53
N LYS A 112 -5.99 0.79 -1.99
CA LYS A 112 -5.33 1.73 -1.07
C LYS A 112 -6.33 2.58 -0.26
N LEU A 113 -7.51 2.85 -0.79
CA LEU A 113 -8.60 3.49 -0.03
C LEU A 113 -9.19 2.52 1.01
N LEU A 114 -9.37 1.25 0.66
CA LEU A 114 -9.82 0.21 1.60
C LEU A 114 -8.82 0.01 2.74
N ASP A 115 -7.52 0.09 2.46
CA ASP A 115 -6.45 -0.03 3.45
C ASP A 115 -6.55 1.06 4.56
N LEU A 116 -7.21 2.20 4.31
CA LEU A 116 -7.50 3.22 5.33
C LEU A 116 -8.36 2.68 6.48
N MET A 117 -9.11 1.59 6.25
CA MET A 117 -9.93 0.97 7.28
C MET A 117 -9.11 0.31 8.39
N ASP A 118 -7.84 -0.04 8.13
CA ASP A 118 -6.95 -0.66 9.14
C ASP A 118 -6.82 0.24 10.38
N THR A 119 -6.55 1.51 10.15
CA THR A 119 -6.45 2.55 11.18
C THR A 119 -7.79 2.82 11.84
N VAL A 120 -8.89 2.82 11.09
CA VAL A 120 -10.25 2.95 11.66
C VAL A 120 -10.50 1.82 12.66
N PHE A 121 -10.16 0.58 12.31
CA PHE A 121 -10.28 -0.55 13.22
C PHE A 121 -9.36 -0.43 14.44
N PHE A 122 -8.16 0.13 14.30
CA PHE A 122 -7.28 0.40 15.44
C PHE A 122 -7.90 1.38 16.43
N VAL A 123 -8.53 2.46 15.94
CA VAL A 123 -9.24 3.44 16.77
C VAL A 123 -10.40 2.77 17.51
N LEU A 124 -11.28 2.08 16.78
CA LEU A 124 -12.48 1.42 17.34
C LEU A 124 -12.15 0.32 18.37
N ARG A 125 -10.96 -0.28 18.27
CA ARG A 125 -10.48 -1.30 19.23
C ARG A 125 -9.60 -0.73 20.34
N LYS A 126 -9.45 0.60 20.43
CA LYS A 126 -8.54 1.30 21.35
C LYS A 126 -7.10 0.78 21.29
N LYS A 127 -6.60 0.47 20.09
CA LYS A 127 -5.22 0.00 19.85
C LYS A 127 -4.31 1.14 19.42
N GLN A 128 -4.29 2.23 20.19
CA GLN A 128 -3.55 3.45 19.84
C GLN A 128 -2.05 3.22 19.60
N ARG A 129 -1.45 2.24 20.27
CA ARG A 129 -0.05 1.84 20.04
C ARG A 129 0.24 1.41 18.60
N GLN A 130 -0.77 0.96 17.85
CA GLN A 130 -0.64 0.57 16.43
C GLN A 130 -0.74 1.78 15.48
N ILE A 131 -1.35 2.88 15.93
CA ILE A 131 -1.51 4.13 15.17
C ILE A 131 -0.22 4.94 15.29
N THR A 132 0.79 4.52 14.53
CA THR A 132 2.09 5.19 14.48
C THR A 132 2.13 6.21 13.34
N PHE A 133 3.02 7.20 13.44
CA PHE A 133 3.28 8.13 12.34
C PHE A 133 3.57 7.40 11.03
N LEU A 134 4.43 6.36 11.07
CA LEU A 134 4.76 5.54 9.90
C LEU A 134 3.52 4.97 9.21
N HIS A 135 2.61 4.39 10.01
CA HIS A 135 1.41 3.76 9.49
C HIS A 135 0.46 4.79 8.88
N VAL A 136 0.11 5.85 9.61
CA VAL A 136 -0.82 6.89 9.10
C VAL A 136 -0.23 7.60 7.88
N PHE A 137 1.05 7.97 7.93
CA PHE A 137 1.74 8.60 6.80
C PHE A 137 1.71 7.70 5.57
N HIS A 138 2.06 6.41 5.71
CA HIS A 138 2.04 5.47 4.61
C HIS A 138 0.66 5.34 3.96
N HIS A 139 -0.39 5.11 4.76
CA HIS A 139 -1.74 4.92 4.24
C HIS A 139 -2.27 6.15 3.51
N VAL A 140 -2.09 7.35 4.07
CA VAL A 140 -2.46 8.60 3.41
C VAL A 140 -1.65 8.82 2.14
N PHE A 141 -0.34 8.63 2.23
CA PHE A 141 0.58 8.84 1.12
C PHE A 141 0.26 7.92 -0.07
N MET A 142 0.01 6.63 0.18
CA MET A 142 -0.35 5.68 -0.87
C MET A 142 -1.68 6.03 -1.54
N ALA A 143 -2.71 6.39 -0.75
CA ALA A 143 -4.01 6.79 -1.28
C ALA A 143 -3.94 8.06 -2.16
N VAL A 144 -3.19 9.08 -1.72
CA VAL A 144 -3.00 10.32 -2.48
C VAL A 144 -2.12 10.10 -3.71
N THR A 145 -0.99 9.40 -3.55
CA THR A 145 -0.01 9.21 -4.64
C THR A 145 -0.57 8.37 -5.76
N THR A 146 -1.36 7.32 -5.46
CA THR A 146 -2.03 6.53 -6.51
C THR A 146 -2.97 7.39 -7.36
N HIS A 147 -3.75 8.28 -6.73
CA HIS A 147 -4.61 9.21 -7.44
C HIS A 147 -3.81 10.18 -8.32
N ILE A 148 -2.76 10.80 -7.77
CA ILE A 148 -1.89 11.74 -8.51
C ILE A 148 -1.22 11.05 -9.69
N LEU A 149 -0.70 9.83 -9.50
CA LEU A 149 -0.05 9.07 -10.56
C LEU A 149 -1.03 8.77 -11.70
N ILE A 150 -2.23 8.29 -11.39
CA ILE A 150 -3.26 8.03 -12.41
C ILE A 150 -3.68 9.31 -13.12
N ARG A 151 -3.86 10.41 -12.37
CA ARG A 151 -4.29 11.71 -12.90
C ARG A 151 -3.32 12.29 -13.93
N PHE A 152 -2.02 12.25 -13.64
CA PHE A 152 -0.99 12.95 -14.42
C PHE A 152 -0.18 12.04 -15.35
N TYR A 153 -0.07 10.75 -15.05
CA TYR A 153 0.73 9.79 -15.81
C TYR A 153 -0.09 8.65 -16.42
N GLY A 154 -1.38 8.57 -16.10
CA GLY A 154 -2.29 7.58 -16.65
C GLY A 154 -2.19 6.24 -15.93
N HIS A 155 -2.83 5.23 -16.53
CA HIS A 155 -2.86 3.87 -15.98
C HIS A 155 -1.66 3.05 -16.46
N GLY A 156 -1.20 2.11 -15.63
CA GLY A 156 -0.23 1.11 -16.04
C GLY A 156 1.24 1.51 -16.03
N GLY A 157 1.98 0.98 -17.01
CA GLY A 157 3.42 1.24 -17.18
C GLY A 157 4.29 0.79 -16.00
N HIS A 158 5.40 1.50 -15.79
CA HIS A 158 6.35 1.22 -14.72
C HIS A 158 5.72 1.15 -13.33
N VAL A 159 4.73 2.02 -13.04
CA VAL A 159 4.01 2.04 -11.75
C VAL A 159 3.33 0.70 -11.48
N TYR A 160 2.71 0.13 -12.50
CA TYR A 160 1.95 -1.11 -12.36
C TYR A 160 2.83 -2.29 -11.95
N PHE A 161 4.00 -2.45 -12.56
CA PHE A 161 4.95 -3.49 -12.18
C PHE A 161 5.43 -3.32 -10.73
N ILE A 162 5.72 -2.09 -10.32
CA ILE A 162 6.08 -1.74 -8.94
C ILE A 162 4.95 -2.10 -7.95
N CYS A 163 3.70 -1.80 -8.31
CA CYS A 163 2.53 -2.11 -7.49
C CYS A 163 2.36 -3.61 -7.24
N MET A 164 2.76 -4.49 -8.17
CA MET A 164 2.67 -5.94 -7.95
C MET A 164 3.51 -6.42 -6.77
N PHE A 165 4.68 -5.83 -6.53
CA PHE A 165 5.47 -6.14 -5.33
C PHE A 165 4.69 -5.77 -4.06
N ASN A 166 4.00 -4.63 -4.05
CA ASN A 166 3.17 -4.23 -2.90
C ASN A 166 2.01 -5.20 -2.69
N VAL A 167 1.28 -5.55 -3.74
CA VAL A 167 0.16 -6.50 -3.69
C VAL A 167 0.62 -7.85 -3.14
N LEU A 168 1.76 -8.38 -3.62
CA LEU A 168 2.33 -9.63 -3.11
C LEU A 168 2.62 -9.57 -1.60
N VAL A 169 3.24 -8.49 -1.13
CA VAL A 169 3.50 -8.32 0.31
C VAL A 169 2.22 -8.12 1.11
N HIS A 170 1.20 -7.45 0.54
CA HIS A 170 -0.10 -7.29 1.18
C HIS A 170 -0.83 -8.63 1.36
N ILE A 171 -0.71 -9.57 0.40
CA ILE A 171 -1.23 -10.95 0.58
C ILE A 171 -0.62 -11.59 1.83
N VAL A 172 0.71 -11.51 1.97
CA VAL A 172 1.42 -12.09 3.12
C VAL A 172 1.06 -11.37 4.43
N MET A 173 1.00 -10.05 4.40
CA MET A 173 0.70 -9.21 5.58
C MET A 173 -0.74 -9.44 6.08
N TYR A 174 -1.73 -9.37 5.20
CA TYR A 174 -3.12 -9.62 5.58
C TYR A 174 -3.38 -11.10 5.90
N GLY A 175 -2.65 -12.03 5.28
CA GLY A 175 -2.65 -13.44 5.67
C GLY A 175 -2.19 -13.62 7.13
N TYR A 176 -1.13 -12.91 7.53
CA TYR A 176 -0.70 -12.87 8.93
C TYR A 176 -1.74 -12.21 9.84
N TYR A 177 -2.35 -11.08 9.44
CA TYR A 177 -3.38 -10.43 10.25
C TYR A 177 -4.61 -11.32 10.44
N TYR A 178 -5.04 -12.01 9.39
CA TYR A 178 -6.07 -13.02 9.46
C TYR A 178 -5.71 -14.13 10.46
N ALA A 179 -4.53 -14.75 10.32
CA ALA A 179 -4.07 -15.79 11.24
C ALA A 179 -4.04 -15.28 12.69
N SER A 180 -3.52 -14.08 12.92
CA SER A 180 -3.46 -13.44 14.24
C SER A 180 -4.84 -13.12 14.85
N SER A 181 -5.88 -13.04 14.02
CA SER A 181 -7.25 -12.77 14.45
C SER A 181 -8.04 -14.04 14.83
N GLN A 182 -7.49 -15.24 14.60
CA GLN A 182 -8.18 -16.51 14.88
C GLN A 182 -8.31 -16.79 16.37
N SER A 183 -7.21 -16.75 17.12
CA SER A 183 -7.19 -16.93 18.56
C SER A 183 -5.96 -16.26 19.17
N ARG A 184 -6.01 -16.01 20.48
CA ARG A 184 -4.89 -15.43 21.22
C ARG A 184 -3.69 -16.39 21.28
N ASN A 185 -3.96 -17.69 21.39
CA ASN A 185 -2.93 -18.74 21.35
C ASN A 185 -2.21 -18.75 20.00
N VAL A 186 -2.94 -18.60 18.89
CA VAL A 186 -2.33 -18.46 17.56
C VAL A 186 -1.54 -17.16 17.48
N GLN A 187 -2.09 -16.04 17.95
CA GLN A 187 -1.38 -14.76 17.95
C GLN A 187 -0.02 -14.84 18.67
N GLU A 188 0.05 -15.54 19.80
CA GLU A 188 1.27 -15.73 20.59
C GLU A 188 2.24 -16.73 19.93
N SER A 189 1.74 -17.72 19.19
CA SER A 189 2.58 -18.70 18.48
C SER A 189 3.16 -18.19 17.16
N LEU A 190 2.71 -17.04 16.65
CA LEU A 190 3.18 -16.45 15.39
C LEU A 190 4.59 -15.82 15.50
N TRP A 191 5.60 -16.68 15.67
CA TRP A 191 7.02 -16.35 15.79
C TRP A 191 7.60 -15.64 14.55
N TRP A 192 6.96 -15.81 13.39
CA TRP A 192 7.46 -15.30 12.11
C TRP A 192 7.08 -13.84 11.81
N LYS A 193 6.48 -13.11 12.77
CA LYS A 193 6.18 -11.68 12.66
C LYS A 193 7.37 -10.84 12.19
N LYS A 194 8.59 -11.16 12.64
CA LYS A 194 9.81 -10.45 12.21
C LYS A 194 10.08 -10.59 10.71
N TYR A 195 9.72 -11.73 10.12
CA TYR A 195 9.94 -11.98 8.70
C TYR A 195 8.98 -11.16 7.83
N LEU A 196 7.79 -10.81 8.32
CA LEU A 196 6.91 -9.86 7.61
C LEU A 196 7.61 -8.52 7.37
N THR A 197 8.25 -7.97 8.41
CA THR A 197 8.97 -6.70 8.30
C THR A 197 10.18 -6.84 7.37
N LEU A 198 10.86 -7.99 7.38
CA LEU A 198 11.94 -8.27 6.44
C LEU A 198 11.43 -8.37 4.99
N THR A 199 10.28 -9.01 4.76
CA THR A 199 9.63 -9.06 3.44
C THR A 199 9.27 -7.67 2.93
N GLN A 200 8.76 -6.79 3.81
CA GLN A 200 8.50 -5.38 3.46
C GLN A 200 9.78 -4.62 3.11
N LEU A 201 10.87 -4.82 3.85
CA LEU A 201 12.17 -4.21 3.52
C LEU A 201 12.72 -4.71 2.18
N LEU A 202 12.61 -6.02 1.94
CA LEU A 202 13.00 -6.63 0.66
C LEU A 202 12.18 -6.06 -0.50
N GLN A 203 10.89 -5.82 -0.31
CA GLN A 203 10.03 -5.16 -1.31
C GLN A 203 10.57 -3.80 -1.72
N PHE A 204 10.87 -2.91 -0.76
CA PHE A 204 11.38 -1.58 -1.08
C PHE A 204 12.75 -1.63 -1.79
N MET A 205 13.60 -2.61 -1.43
CA MET A 205 14.86 -2.84 -2.11
C MET A 205 14.65 -3.29 -3.56
N MET A 206 13.76 -4.25 -3.81
CA MET A 206 13.42 -4.71 -5.16
C MET A 206 12.82 -3.59 -6.02
N MET A 207 11.94 -2.76 -5.43
CA MET A 207 11.39 -1.58 -6.11
C MET A 207 12.50 -0.60 -6.52
N PHE A 208 13.43 -0.30 -5.61
CA PHE A 208 14.56 0.58 -5.90
C PHE A 208 15.44 0.03 -7.04
N LEU A 209 15.77 -1.27 -7.00
CA LEU A 209 16.55 -1.92 -8.06
C LEU A 209 15.83 -1.88 -9.40
N HIS A 210 14.51 -2.09 -9.42
CA HIS A 210 13.73 -2.02 -10.66
C HIS A 210 13.66 -0.60 -11.23
N CYS A 211 13.50 0.42 -10.37
CA CYS A 211 13.56 1.81 -10.79
C CYS A 211 14.95 2.19 -11.34
N ALA A 212 16.04 1.77 -10.68
CA ALA A 212 17.40 1.99 -11.15
C ALA A 212 17.63 1.29 -12.50
N TYR A 213 17.25 0.01 -12.63
CA TYR A 213 17.34 -0.73 -13.88
C TYR A 213 16.61 -0.04 -15.02
N THR A 214 15.38 0.43 -14.80
CA THR A 214 14.57 1.16 -15.79
C THR A 214 15.23 2.49 -16.17
N TYR A 215 15.81 3.20 -15.20
CA TYR A 215 16.47 4.48 -15.41
C TYR A 215 17.73 4.36 -16.29
N PHE A 216 18.49 3.27 -16.15
CA PHE A 216 19.71 3.02 -16.91
C PHE A 216 19.46 2.37 -18.27
N GLN A 217 18.23 2.02 -18.63
CA GLN A 217 17.96 1.44 -19.94
C GLN A 217 18.14 2.47 -21.07
N PRO A 218 18.90 2.15 -22.12
CA PRO A 218 19.01 3.00 -23.29
C PRO A 218 17.64 3.09 -23.98
N ASN A 219 17.26 4.29 -24.42
CA ASN A 219 16.02 4.56 -25.16
C ASN A 219 14.70 4.23 -24.42
N CYS A 220 14.70 4.23 -23.08
CA CYS A 220 13.47 4.04 -22.32
C CYS A 220 12.70 5.37 -22.11
N ASN A 221 11.46 5.43 -22.61
CA ASN A 221 10.58 6.59 -22.51
C ASN A 221 9.68 6.58 -21.25
N ALA A 222 9.99 5.74 -20.26
CA ALA A 222 9.29 5.77 -18.98
C ALA A 222 9.44 7.14 -18.31
N SER A 223 8.36 7.63 -17.70
CA SER A 223 8.36 8.95 -17.06
C SER A 223 9.40 9.04 -15.94
N ARG A 224 10.44 9.86 -16.15
CA ARG A 224 11.49 10.09 -15.15
C ARG A 224 10.95 10.66 -13.84
N GLY A 225 9.92 11.51 -13.91
CA GLY A 225 9.25 12.05 -12.73
C GLY A 225 8.62 10.96 -11.86
N VAL A 226 7.99 9.96 -12.49
CA VAL A 226 7.43 8.79 -11.80
C VAL A 226 8.52 7.95 -11.15
N ILE A 227 9.62 7.69 -11.89
CA ILE A 227 10.77 6.94 -11.38
C ILE A 227 11.36 7.62 -10.14
N TYR A 228 11.60 8.94 -10.20
CA TYR A 228 12.12 9.69 -9.05
C TYR A 228 11.17 9.66 -7.87
N LEU A 229 9.87 9.87 -8.09
CA LEU A 229 8.86 9.82 -7.02
C LEU A 229 8.86 8.45 -6.33
N ILE A 230 8.81 7.35 -7.09
CA ILE A 230 8.80 5.99 -6.53
C ILE A 230 10.11 5.68 -5.80
N CYS A 231 11.26 6.05 -6.38
CA CYS A 231 12.57 5.87 -5.75
C CYS A 231 12.66 6.58 -4.41
N THR A 232 12.36 7.88 -4.37
CA THR A 232 12.45 8.69 -3.15
C THR A 232 11.53 8.14 -2.08
N MET A 233 10.32 7.70 -2.44
CA MET A 233 9.36 7.16 -1.48
C MET A 233 9.72 5.77 -0.98
N SER A 234 10.25 4.92 -1.86
CA SER A 234 10.76 3.60 -1.47
C SER A 234 11.95 3.74 -0.51
N ALA A 235 12.85 4.69 -0.76
CA ALA A 235 13.96 5.01 0.13
C ALA A 235 13.48 5.52 1.50
N PHE A 236 12.54 6.47 1.51
CA PHE A 236 11.94 6.98 2.74
C PHE A 236 11.29 5.85 3.56
N MET A 237 10.48 5.00 2.93
CA MET A 237 9.83 3.87 3.60
C MET A 237 10.86 2.85 4.10
N PHE A 238 11.88 2.54 3.31
CA PHE A 238 12.95 1.64 3.72
C PHE A 238 13.65 2.12 5.00
N VAL A 239 13.99 3.41 5.08
CA VAL A 239 14.60 4.00 6.29
C VAL A 239 13.67 3.89 7.49
N MET A 240 12.39 4.23 7.31
CA MET A 240 11.40 4.18 8.39
C MET A 240 11.14 2.76 8.90
N PHE A 241 11.01 1.79 8.00
CA PHE A 241 10.85 0.37 8.36
C PHE A 241 12.12 -0.19 9.00
N THR A 242 13.30 0.23 8.56
CA THR A 242 14.58 -0.15 9.18
C THR A 242 14.65 0.37 10.62
N LYS A 243 14.29 1.65 10.84
CA LYS A 243 14.19 2.24 12.19
C LYS A 243 13.19 1.49 13.06
N PHE A 244 12.01 1.14 12.51
CA PHE A 244 11.02 0.32 13.21
C PHE A 244 11.58 -1.06 13.58
N TYR A 245 12.27 -1.73 12.64
CA TYR A 245 12.83 -3.06 12.85
C TYR A 245 13.92 -3.05 13.94
N ILE A 246 14.85 -2.10 13.89
CA ILE A 246 15.91 -1.94 14.89
C ILE A 246 15.31 -1.70 16.28
N ASN A 247 14.36 -0.77 16.40
CA ASN A 247 13.76 -0.45 17.70
C ASN A 247 12.95 -1.63 18.27
N THR A 248 12.18 -2.32 17.43
CA THR A 248 11.25 -3.37 17.86
C THR A 248 11.93 -4.72 18.10
N TYR A 249 12.89 -5.12 17.27
CA TYR A 249 13.45 -6.48 17.28
C TYR A 249 14.90 -6.56 17.74
N ILE A 250 15.69 -5.51 17.56
CA ILE A 250 17.11 -5.50 17.95
C ILE A 250 17.27 -4.86 19.34
N ARG A 251 16.81 -3.62 19.52
CA ARG A 251 16.95 -2.89 20.79
C ARG A 251 16.06 -3.45 21.90
N SER A 252 14.81 -3.81 21.60
CA SER A 252 13.92 -4.42 22.61
C SER A 252 14.44 -5.75 23.17
N LYS A 253 15.30 -6.49 22.45
CA LYS A 253 15.94 -7.71 22.96
C LYS A 253 17.08 -7.41 23.94
N LYS A 254 17.80 -6.30 23.77
CA LYS A 254 18.87 -5.89 24.70
C LYS A 254 18.34 -5.46 26.08
N VAL A 255 17.08 -5.05 26.17
CA VAL A 255 16.46 -4.54 27.41
C VAL A 255 15.78 -5.63 28.25
N ARG A 256 15.67 -6.88 27.78
CA ARG A 256 15.36 -7.98 28.71
C ARG A 256 16.65 -8.31 29.46
N PRO A 257 16.80 -7.97 30.75
CA PRO A 257 17.88 -8.55 31.52
C PRO A 257 17.67 -10.07 31.45
N LYS A 258 18.75 -10.83 31.29
CA LYS A 258 18.71 -12.25 31.65
C LYS A 258 18.21 -12.29 33.10
N GLY A 259 16.93 -12.60 33.29
CA GLY A 259 16.38 -12.88 34.60
C GLY A 259 17.24 -13.97 35.19
N LYS A 260 17.87 -13.64 36.32
CA LYS A 260 18.65 -14.56 37.13
C LYS A 260 17.82 -15.83 37.32
N ALA A 261 18.38 -16.96 36.90
CA ALA A 261 17.99 -18.24 37.44
C ALA A 261 18.41 -18.22 38.92
N HIS A 262 17.43 -18.26 39.81
CA HIS A 262 17.54 -18.75 41.17
C HIS A 262 16.34 -19.64 41.42
#